data_AF-A0A7K4U2C7-F1
#
_entry.id   AF-A0A7K4U2C7-F1
#
_cell.length_a   1.000
_cell.length_b   1.000
_cell.length_c   1.000
_cell.angle_alpha   90.00
_cell.angle_beta   90.00
_cell.angle_gamma   90.00
#
_symmetry.space_group_name_H-M   'P 1'
#
loop_
_entity.id
_entity.type
_entity.pdbx_description
1 polymer ?
#
loop_
_entity_poly.entity_id
_entity_poly.type
_entity_poly.pdbx_seq_one_letter_code
_entity_poly.pdbx_strand_id
1 'polypeptide(L)'
;EQPTVITVLAVIGKFTSTAAFSTSYVYAAELFPTILRQTGVGLCSTMARVAGILAPLIIPLDQYHHAIPMAIFGSIPVLVALLCIPLPETRGVDLTD
;
A
#
# COMPACT_ATOMS: atom_id res chain seq x y z
N GLU A 1 15.70 -16.12 -19.71
CA GLU A 1 16.36 -15.34 -18.63
C GLU A 1 15.51 -14.18 -18.09
N GLN A 2 14.71 -13.48 -18.90
CA GLN A 2 13.70 -12.50 -18.44
C GLN A 2 12.67 -12.99 -17.39
N PRO A 3 12.17 -14.24 -17.39
CA PRO A 3 11.14 -14.64 -16.41
C PRO A 3 11.66 -14.64 -14.96
N THR A 4 12.95 -14.90 -14.73
CA THR A 4 13.53 -14.88 -13.39
C THR A 4 13.52 -13.47 -12.80
N VAL A 5 13.90 -12.46 -13.60
CA VAL A 5 13.91 -11.06 -13.17
C VAL A 5 12.51 -10.56 -12.81
N ILE A 6 11.51 -10.88 -13.65
CA ILE A 6 10.11 -10.52 -13.38
C ILE A 6 9.61 -11.20 -12.11
N THR A 7 9.96 -12.46 -11.90
CA THR A 7 9.56 -13.21 -10.71
C THR A 7 10.20 -12.65 -9.44
N VAL A 8 11.49 -12.34 -9.48
CA VAL A 8 12.20 -11.71 -8.35
C VAL A 8 11.57 -10.36 -8.00
N LEU A 9 11.32 -9.52 -9.01
CA LEU A 9 10.67 -8.22 -8.81
C LEU A 9 9.25 -8.36 -8.21
N ALA A 10 8.47 -9.33 -8.70
CA ALA A 10 7.13 -9.61 -8.20
C ALA A 10 7.15 -10.09 -6.73
N VAL A 11 8.11 -10.94 -6.37
CA VAL A 11 8.29 -11.44 -4.99
C VAL A 11 8.68 -10.31 -4.06
N ILE A 12 9.63 -9.45 -4.46
CA ILE A 12 10.02 -8.26 -3.69
C ILE A 12 8.81 -7.35 -3.49
N GLY A 13 8.06 -7.06 -4.55
CA GLY A 13 6.86 -6.23 -4.47
C GLY A 13 5.81 -6.79 -3.50
N LYS A 14 5.53 -8.10 -3.55
CA LYS A 14 4.64 -8.76 -2.58
C LYS A 14 5.17 -8.64 -1.16
N PHE A 15 6.45 -8.93 -0.94
CA PHE A 15 7.07 -8.89 0.38
C PHE A 15 6.98 -7.49 1.00
N THR A 16 7.37 -6.45 0.25
CA THR A 16 7.30 -5.06 0.72
C THR A 16 5.86 -4.62 1.01
N SER A 17 4.89 -5.04 0.20
CA SER A 17 3.46 -4.74 0.45
C SER A 17 2.97 -5.36 1.77
N THR A 18 3.32 -6.63 2.03
CA THR A 18 2.98 -7.29 3.31
C THR A 18 3.69 -6.65 4.49
N ALA A 19 4.98 -6.31 4.35
CA ALA A 19 5.74 -5.64 5.40
C ALA A 19 5.17 -4.26 5.74
N ALA A 20 4.78 -3.48 4.71
CA ALA A 20 4.14 -2.17 4.89
C ALA A 20 2.80 -2.30 5.63
N PHE A 21 1.97 -3.29 5.27
CA PHE A 21 0.70 -3.56 5.95
C PHE A 21 0.90 -3.99 7.41
N SER A 22 1.89 -4.84 7.69
CA SER A 22 2.21 -5.24 9.06
C SER A 22 2.70 -4.04 9.88
N THR A 23 3.54 -3.18 9.30
CA THR A 23 4.11 -2.01 9.99
C THR A 23 3.01 -0.98 10.27
N SER A 24 2.13 -0.69 9.31
CA SER A 24 1.01 0.23 9.52
C SER A 24 0.05 -0.29 10.59
N TYR A 25 -0.16 -1.60 10.67
CA TYR A 25 -1.00 -2.20 11.71
C TYR A 25 -0.39 -2.08 13.12
N VAL A 26 0.93 -2.24 13.25
CA VAL A 26 1.65 -2.03 14.52
C VAL A 26 1.62 -0.55 14.90
N TYR A 27 1.92 0.34 13.96
CA TYR A 27 1.87 1.79 14.17
C TYR A 27 0.47 2.25 14.59
N ALA A 28 -0.57 1.71 13.98
CA ALA A 28 -1.95 1.98 14.37
C ALA A 28 -2.29 1.41 15.77
N ALA A 29 -1.64 0.34 16.20
CA ALA A 29 -1.80 -0.21 17.54
C ALA A 29 -1.12 0.62 18.62
N GLU A 30 -0.01 1.27 18.28
CA GLU A 30 0.74 2.16 19.17
C GLU A 30 0.10 3.55 19.27
N LEU A 31 -0.54 4.04 18.20
CA LEU A 31 -1.06 5.41 18.16
C LEU A 31 -2.55 5.52 18.50
N PHE A 32 -3.35 4.48 18.26
CA PHE A 32 -4.81 4.54 18.41
C PHE A 32 -5.34 3.62 19.52
N PRO A 33 -6.32 4.08 20.32
CA PRO A 33 -7.04 3.22 21.27
C PRO A 33 -7.75 2.08 20.53
N THR A 34 -7.93 0.94 21.21
CA THR A 34 -8.42 -0.35 20.67
C THR A 34 -9.68 -0.26 19.81
N ILE A 35 -10.53 0.75 20.03
CA ILE A 35 -11.78 0.97 19.30
C ILE A 35 -11.54 1.44 17.85
N LEU A 36 -10.44 2.15 17.58
CA LEU A 36 -10.14 2.71 16.24
C LEU A 36 -9.35 1.75 15.34
N ARG A 37 -8.69 0.72 15.90
CA ARG A 37 -7.93 -0.28 15.11
C ARG A 37 -8.81 -1.02 14.10
N GLN A 38 -9.99 -1.45 14.53
CA GLN A 38 -10.91 -2.19 13.67
C GLN A 38 -11.48 -1.31 12.55
N THR A 39 -11.72 -0.03 12.82
CA THR A 39 -12.11 0.97 11.82
C THR A 39 -11.01 1.21 10.79
N GLY A 40 -9.74 1.29 11.22
CA GLY A 40 -8.59 1.43 10.32
C GLY A 40 -8.45 0.26 9.34
N VAL A 41 -8.56 -0.98 9.83
CA VAL A 41 -8.56 -2.18 8.95
C VAL A 41 -9.78 -2.19 8.04
N GLY A 42 -10.95 -1.79 8.53
CA GLY A 42 -12.17 -1.66 7.75
C GLY A 42 -12.01 -0.68 6.58
N LEU A 43 -11.46 0.51 6.83
CA LEU A 43 -11.17 1.52 5.80
C LEU A 43 -10.13 1.03 4.79
N CYS A 44 -9.09 0.33 5.25
CA CYS A 44 -8.09 -0.24 4.35
C CYS A 44 -8.72 -1.29 3.41
N SER A 45 -9.65 -2.10 3.94
CA SER A 45 -10.41 -3.09 3.16
C SER A 45 -11.35 -2.44 2.15
N THR A 46 -12.08 -1.38 2.52
CA THR A 46 -12.94 -0.67 1.57
C THR A 46 -12.13 -0.03 0.46
N MET A 47 -10.98 0.58 0.78
CA MET A 47 -10.08 1.13 -0.25
C MET A 47 -9.48 0.05 -1.16
N ALA A 48 -9.15 -1.13 -0.62
CA ALA A 48 -8.73 -2.26 -1.45
C ALA A 48 -9.83 -2.70 -2.43
N ARG A 49 -11.11 -2.65 -2.03
CA ARG A 49 -12.25 -2.93 -2.92
C ARG A 49 -12.41 -1.86 -3.99
N VAL A 50 -12.26 -0.58 -3.64
CA VAL A 50 -12.29 0.53 -4.61
C VAL A 50 -11.16 0.36 -5.63
N ALA A 51 -9.94 0.07 -5.18
CA ALA A 51 -8.81 -0.21 -6.07
C ALA A 51 -9.08 -1.43 -6.99
N GLY A 52 -9.73 -2.47 -6.47
CA GLY A 52 -10.15 -3.64 -7.25
C GLY A 52 -11.21 -3.33 -8.32
N ILE A 53 -12.11 -2.37 -8.07
CA ILE A 53 -13.11 -1.90 -9.07
C ILE A 53 -12.43 -1.03 -10.13
N LEU A 54 -11.46 -0.20 -9.74
CA LEU A 54 -10.71 0.66 -10.67
C LEU A 54 -9.74 -0.14 -11.56
N ALA A 55 -9.20 -1.26 -11.07
CA ALA A 55 -8.24 -2.07 -11.84
C ALA A 55 -8.74 -2.49 -13.24
N PRO A 56 -9.92 -3.13 -13.41
CA PRO A 56 -10.44 -3.49 -14.73
C PRO A 56 -10.90 -2.28 -15.56
N LEU A 57 -11.07 -1.10 -14.97
CA LEU A 57 -11.34 0.14 -15.71
C LEU A 57 -10.07 0.71 -16.35
N ILE A 58 -8.91 0.51 -15.72
CA ILE A 58 -7.62 1.03 -16.16
C ILE A 58 -6.95 0.10 -17.19
N ILE A 59 -7.16 -1.22 -17.10
CA ILE A 59 -6.54 -2.20 -18.04
C ILE A 59 -6.90 -1.93 -19.52
N PRO A 60 -8.15 -1.57 -19.91
CA PRO A 60 -8.48 -1.29 -21.30
C PRO A 60 -7.78 -0.06 -21.89
N LEU A 61 -7.33 0.89 -21.05
CA LEU A 61 -6.55 2.05 -21.51
C LEU A 61 -5.19 1.66 -22.10
N ASP A 62 -4.75 0.42 -21.85
CA ASP A 62 -3.58 -0.18 -22.50
C ASP A 62 -3.67 -0.16 -24.03
N GLN A 63 -4.89 -0.27 -24.58
CA GLN A 63 -5.12 -0.26 -26.02
C GLN A 63 -4.78 1.09 -26.69
N TYR A 64 -4.81 2.18 -25.93
CA TYR A 64 -4.39 3.49 -26.41
C TYR A 64 -2.89 3.68 -26.20
N HIS A 65 -2.40 3.44 -24.97
CA HIS A 65 -0.96 3.50 -24.66
C HIS A 65 -0.60 2.55 -23.52
N HIS A 66 0.27 1.58 -23.81
CA HIS A 66 0.78 0.58 -22.85
C HIS A 66 1.45 1.18 -21.59
N ALA A 67 1.96 2.41 -21.71
CA ALA A 67 2.60 3.12 -20.61
C ALA A 67 1.60 3.65 -19.56
N ILE A 68 0.33 3.88 -19.92
CA ILE A 68 -0.65 4.52 -19.03
C ILE A 68 -0.98 3.63 -17.82
N PRO A 69 -1.37 2.35 -17.99
CA PRO A 69 -1.67 1.49 -16.86
C PRO A 69 -0.43 1.28 -15.97
N MET A 70 0.74 1.07 -16.58
CA MET A 70 2.00 0.91 -15.83
C MET A 70 2.35 2.16 -15.01
N ALA A 71 2.20 3.35 -15.59
CA ALA A 71 2.45 4.60 -14.87
C ALA A 71 1.48 4.79 -13.70
N ILE A 72 0.20 4.42 -13.86
CA ILE A 72 -0.80 4.55 -12.80
C ILE A 72 -0.49 3.56 -11.66
N PHE A 73 -0.34 2.27 -11.97
CA PHE A 73 -0.06 1.26 -10.95
C PHE A 73 1.31 1.44 -10.28
N GLY A 74 2.30 2.00 -10.99
CA GLY A 74 3.62 2.29 -10.43
C GLY A 74 3.68 3.58 -9.61
N SER A 75 3.02 4.66 -10.04
CA SER A 75 3.13 5.97 -9.38
C SER A 75 2.34 6.06 -8.07
N ILE A 76 1.19 5.39 -7.96
CA ILE A 76 0.37 5.38 -6.74
C ILE A 76 1.15 4.88 -5.51
N PRO A 77 1.77 3.67 -5.52
CA PRO A 77 2.53 3.20 -4.37
C PRO A 77 3.76 4.06 -4.07
N VAL A 78 4.38 4.68 -5.09
CA VAL A 78 5.49 5.63 -4.89
C VAL A 78 5.02 6.89 -4.18
N LEU A 79 3.87 7.44 -4.57
CA LEU A 79 3.25 8.57 -3.87
C LEU A 79 2.90 8.23 -2.43
N VAL A 80 2.34 7.04 -2.18
CA VAL A 80 2.04 6.56 -0.81
C VAL A 80 3.31 6.43 0.02
N ALA A 81 4.38 5.86 -0.55
CA ALA A 81 5.67 5.74 0.13
C ALA A 81 6.26 7.12 0.45
N LEU A 82 6.18 8.08 -0.49
CA LEU A 82 6.62 9.46 -0.29
C LEU A 82 5.83 10.16 0.83
N LEU A 83 4.51 9.94 0.87
CA LEU A 83 3.62 10.45 1.92
C LEU A 83 3.88 9.80 3.29
N CYS A 84 4.51 8.62 3.35
CA CYS A 84 4.92 8.00 4.61
C CYS A 84 6.26 8.54 5.15
N ILE A 85 7.08 9.24 4.37
CA ILE A 85 8.34 9.82 4.85
C ILE A 85 8.15 10.83 6.00
N PRO A 86 7.14 11.73 5.99
CA PRO A 86 6.91 12.65 7.09
C PRO A 86 6.20 12.03 8.30
N LEU A 87 5.90 10.72 8.31
CA LEU A 87 5.28 10.11 9.49
C LEU A 87 6.27 10.15 10.66
N PRO A 88 5.89 10.74 11.81
CA PRO A 88 6.74 10.79 12.98
C PRO A 88 7.04 9.38 13.48
N GLU A 89 8.28 9.11 13.87
CA GLU A 89 8.64 7.79 14.38
C GLU A 89 8.03 7.59 15.77
N THR A 90 7.11 6.63 15.93
CA THR A 90 6.47 6.27 17.22
C THR A 90 7.36 5.40 18.11
N ARG A 91 8.53 5.01 17.61
CA ARG A 91 9.40 4.04 18.26
C ARG A 91 10.03 4.63 19.52
N GLY A 92 9.39 4.39 20.67
CA GLY A 92 9.87 4.81 21.99
C GLY A 92 9.16 6.03 22.59
N VAL A 93 8.01 6.45 22.05
CA VAL A 93 7.14 7.45 22.70
C VAL A 93 6.09 6.70 23.53
N ASP A 94 6.16 6.84 24.85
CA ASP A 94 5.09 6.38 25.75
C ASP A 94 3.79 7.09 25.39
N LEU A 95 2.73 6.30 25.20
CA LEU A 95 1.35 6.79 25.16
C LEU A 95 1.12 7.59 26.45
N THR A 96 1.04 8.91 26.35
CA THR A 96 0.56 9.71 27.48
C THR A 96 -0.90 9.32 27.67
N ASP A 97 -1.19 8.71 28.84
CA ASP A 97 -2.50 8.16 29.25
C ASP A 97 -3.71 9.05 28.92
#